data_AF-A0A2E2EQ27-F1
#
_entry.id   AF-A0A2E2EQ27-F1
#
_cell.length_a   1.000
_cell.length_b   1.000
_cell.length_c   1.000
_cell.angle_alpha   90.00
_cell.angle_beta   90.00
_cell.angle_gamma   90.00
#
_symmetry.space_group_name_H-M   'P 1'
#
loop_
_entity.id
_entity.type
_entity.pdbx_description
1 polymer ?
#
loop_
_entity_poly.entity_id
_entity_poly.type
_entity_poly.pdbx_seq_one_letter_code
_entity_poly.pdbx_strand_id
1 'polypeptide(L)'
;MITSIFSKSKPINFIIVAVLVIFVFVTTYYNQLFYDFSSALSMLSKLGVVLFLIFLLDFIVSKNKLTQNNSYAIMVLGLLFFMFPGAMRYSDLLFAGLFNLFALRRLINLHSKIDIKKKLFDAAFWIGLAALFYFWSILFFALVIVALIYYSQNDLKNVIIPFVGLLTILILFVAFNILFHDTFFKPDDFNRFSSLDLTPYNTKSSIIKLTVLATLHIWILVYFFRIIPDKNKKLKPTYFIIAWASIIAVLVAIIAPEKNGSEFIFLFVPFSIMMANYVEVISERWFKEVFVALLIITPLLTLLL
;
A
#
# COMPACT_ATOMS: atom_id res chain seq x y z
N MET A 1 -8.13 -9.75 -24.61
CA MET A 1 -7.11 -10.02 -23.59
C MET A 1 -7.09 -8.83 -22.65
N ILE A 2 -7.34 -9.01 -21.36
CA ILE A 2 -7.54 -7.88 -20.42
C ILE A 2 -6.27 -7.03 -20.35
N THR A 3 -5.09 -7.66 -20.43
CA THR A 3 -3.82 -6.95 -20.37
C THR A 3 -3.61 -6.01 -21.56
N SER A 4 -4.24 -6.25 -22.72
CA SER A 4 -4.06 -5.36 -23.88
C SER A 4 -4.66 -3.97 -23.64
N ILE A 5 -5.72 -3.86 -22.84
CA ILE A 5 -6.37 -2.58 -22.50
C ILE A 5 -5.40 -1.69 -21.70
N PHE A 6 -4.72 -2.29 -20.72
CA PHE A 6 -3.82 -1.60 -19.79
C PHE A 6 -2.38 -1.44 -20.29
N SER A 7 -2.07 -1.96 -21.48
CA SER A 7 -0.72 -1.92 -22.07
C SER A 7 -0.20 -0.51 -22.38
N LYS A 8 -1.09 0.49 -22.46
CA LYS A 8 -0.74 1.91 -22.67
C LYS A 8 -1.40 2.75 -21.59
N SER A 9 -0.67 3.70 -21.02
CA SER A 9 -1.20 4.65 -20.04
C SER A 9 -2.16 5.62 -20.73
N LYS A 10 -3.45 5.45 -20.45
CA LYS A 10 -4.53 6.27 -20.98
C LYS A 10 -5.47 6.64 -19.82
N PRO A 11 -6.05 7.86 -19.81
CA PRO A 11 -7.00 8.27 -18.78
C PRO A 11 -8.17 7.29 -18.61
N ILE A 12 -8.61 6.65 -19.70
CA ILE A 12 -9.68 5.65 -19.67
C ILE A 12 -9.37 4.45 -18.75
N ASN A 13 -8.10 4.07 -18.59
CA ASN A 13 -7.73 2.94 -17.74
C ASN A 13 -8.00 3.24 -16.27
N PHE A 14 -7.75 4.48 -15.84
CA PHE A 14 -8.11 4.94 -14.50
C PHE A 14 -9.62 4.86 -14.28
N ILE A 15 -10.42 5.30 -15.26
CA ILE A 15 -11.89 5.24 -15.18
C ILE A 15 -12.36 3.79 -15.05
N ILE A 16 -11.82 2.86 -15.85
CA ILE A 16 -12.20 1.43 -15.78
C ILE A 16 -11.94 0.87 -14.37
N VAL A 17 -10.77 1.15 -13.79
CA VAL A 17 -10.42 0.70 -12.44
C VAL A 17 -11.29 1.38 -11.38
N ALA A 18 -11.56 2.67 -11.51
CA ALA A 18 -12.43 3.41 -10.60
C ALA A 18 -13.85 2.82 -10.61
N VAL A 19 -14.41 2.52 -11.79
CA VAL A 19 -15.73 1.88 -11.91
C VAL A 19 -15.74 0.50 -11.25
N LEU A 20 -14.71 -0.32 -11.46
CA LEU A 20 -14.58 -1.62 -10.79
C LEU A 20 -14.58 -1.44 -9.26
N VAL A 21 -13.79 -0.52 -8.74
CA VAL A 21 -13.67 -0.31 -7.30
C VAL A 21 -14.95 0.28 -6.70
N ILE A 22 -15.63 1.19 -7.41
CA ILE A 22 -16.96 1.68 -7.01
C ILE A 22 -17.96 0.53 -6.96
N PHE A 23 -17.95 -0.37 -7.94
CA PHE A 23 -18.82 -1.54 -7.94
C PHE A 23 -18.55 -2.45 -6.73
N VAL A 24 -17.28 -2.74 -6.44
CA VAL A 24 -16.88 -3.53 -5.26
C VAL A 24 -17.27 -2.80 -3.96
N PHE A 25 -17.14 -1.49 -3.92
CA PHE A 25 -17.51 -0.68 -2.77
C PHE A 25 -19.02 -0.74 -2.49
N VAL A 26 -19.85 -0.50 -3.51
CA VAL A 26 -21.31 -0.53 -3.41
C VAL A 26 -21.78 -1.93 -2.97
N THR A 27 -21.21 -3.00 -3.53
CA THR A 27 -21.55 -4.37 -3.11
C THR A 27 -21.12 -4.67 -1.67
N THR A 28 -19.99 -4.13 -1.21
CA THR A 28 -19.48 -4.32 0.16
C THR A 28 -20.33 -3.61 1.21
N TYR A 29 -20.91 -2.46 0.85
CA TYR A 29 -21.62 -1.56 1.76
C TYR A 29 -23.12 -1.44 1.47
N TYR A 30 -23.68 -2.32 0.63
CA TYR A 30 -25.05 -2.19 0.13
C TYR A 30 -26.08 -1.94 1.25
N ASN A 31 -26.07 -2.77 2.29
CA ASN A 31 -27.03 -2.65 3.40
C ASN A 31 -26.81 -1.37 4.22
N GLN A 32 -25.56 -0.94 4.39
CA GLN A 32 -25.22 0.17 5.28
C GLN A 32 -25.30 1.55 4.59
N LEU A 33 -25.22 1.58 3.26
CA LEU A 33 -25.37 2.82 2.46
C LEU A 33 -26.78 3.40 2.53
N PHE A 34 -27.79 2.55 2.73
CA PHE A 34 -29.21 2.95 2.79
C PHE A 34 -29.77 2.98 4.22
N TYR A 35 -28.92 2.83 5.24
CA TYR A 35 -29.35 2.82 6.63
C TYR A 35 -29.64 4.24 7.15
N ASP A 36 -28.64 5.14 7.12
CA ASP A 36 -28.80 6.54 7.49
C ASP A 36 -27.84 7.47 6.72
N PHE A 37 -28.07 8.78 6.78
CA PHE A 37 -27.25 9.77 6.06
C PHE A 37 -25.81 9.89 6.59
N SER A 38 -25.62 9.76 7.91
CA SER A 38 -24.31 9.89 8.55
C SER A 38 -23.39 8.72 8.20
N SER A 39 -23.94 7.50 8.16
CA SER A 39 -23.27 6.28 7.76
C SER A 39 -22.90 6.34 6.28
N ALA A 40 -23.82 6.82 5.44
CA ALA A 40 -23.58 7.05 4.01
C ALA A 40 -22.44 8.06 3.78
N LEU A 41 -22.40 9.18 4.51
CA LEU A 41 -21.35 10.18 4.40
C LEU A 41 -19.98 9.62 4.82
N SER A 42 -19.93 8.87 5.93
CA SER A 42 -18.72 8.18 6.38
C SER A 42 -18.21 7.20 5.33
N MET A 43 -19.11 6.42 4.71
CA MET A 43 -18.76 5.47 3.63
C MET A 43 -18.24 6.19 2.39
N LEU A 44 -18.91 7.26 1.95
CA LEU A 44 -18.43 8.07 0.82
C LEU A 44 -17.03 8.64 1.07
N SER A 45 -16.71 9.02 2.32
CA SER A 45 -15.35 9.44 2.67
C SER A 45 -14.31 8.33 2.46
N LYS A 46 -14.64 7.08 2.83
CA LYS A 46 -13.78 5.90 2.60
C LYS A 46 -13.59 5.64 1.12
N LEU A 47 -14.67 5.71 0.33
CA LEU A 47 -14.58 5.58 -1.13
C LEU A 47 -13.67 6.67 -1.72
N GLY A 48 -13.79 7.91 -1.25
CA GLY A 48 -12.90 9.01 -1.64
C GLY A 48 -11.43 8.71 -1.36
N VAL A 49 -11.11 8.16 -0.19
CA VAL A 49 -9.74 7.73 0.17
C VAL A 49 -9.24 6.62 -0.76
N VAL A 50 -10.07 5.61 -1.06
CA VAL A 50 -9.69 4.51 -1.96
C VAL A 50 -9.44 5.00 -3.38
N LEU A 51 -10.31 5.84 -3.93
CA LEU A 51 -10.11 6.41 -5.27
C LEU A 51 -8.87 7.30 -5.31
N PHE A 52 -8.61 8.05 -4.23
CA PHE A 52 -7.40 8.86 -4.10
C PHE A 52 -6.13 8.00 -3.99
N LEU A 53 -6.16 6.85 -3.32
CA LEU A 53 -5.06 5.87 -3.31
C LEU A 53 -4.71 5.40 -4.73
N ILE A 54 -5.72 5.07 -5.55
CA ILE A 54 -5.52 4.63 -6.93
C ILE A 54 -4.91 5.76 -7.77
N PHE A 55 -5.44 6.97 -7.65
CA PHE A 55 -4.92 8.14 -8.34
C PHE A 55 -3.46 8.44 -7.94
N LEU A 56 -3.18 8.37 -6.64
CA LEU A 56 -1.85 8.62 -6.09
C LEU A 56 -0.86 7.56 -6.56
N LEU A 57 -1.25 6.29 -6.64
CA LEU A 57 -0.43 5.22 -7.22
C LEU A 57 -0.10 5.52 -8.69
N ASP A 58 -1.10 5.86 -9.51
CA ASP A 58 -0.90 6.18 -10.94
C ASP A 58 0.08 7.35 -11.12
N PHE A 59 -0.10 8.40 -10.31
CA PHE A 59 0.79 9.55 -10.27
C PHE A 59 2.22 9.17 -9.88
N ILE A 60 2.41 8.32 -8.85
CA ILE A 60 3.73 7.89 -8.41
C ILE A 60 4.44 7.07 -9.49
N VAL A 61 3.72 6.11 -10.09
CA VAL A 61 4.26 5.22 -11.14
C VAL A 61 4.66 6.02 -12.37
N SER A 62 3.78 6.89 -12.84
CA SER A 62 4.00 7.72 -14.03
C SER A 62 5.13 8.73 -13.80
N LYS A 63 5.12 9.45 -12.66
CA LYS A 63 6.12 10.49 -12.37
C LYS A 63 7.54 9.94 -12.20
N ASN A 64 7.68 8.74 -11.64
CA ASN A 64 8.99 8.13 -11.38
C ASN A 64 9.40 7.10 -12.43
N LYS A 65 8.64 6.97 -13.53
CA LYS A 65 8.89 6.02 -14.63
C LYS A 65 9.15 4.60 -14.12
N LEU A 66 8.33 4.16 -13.15
CA LEU A 66 8.46 2.84 -12.53
C LEU A 66 7.99 1.71 -13.46
N THR A 67 7.24 2.06 -14.51
CA THR A 67 6.80 1.19 -15.60
C THR A 67 7.02 1.91 -16.94
N GLN A 68 7.01 1.21 -18.07
CA GLN A 68 7.17 1.83 -19.41
C GLN A 68 5.84 2.37 -19.94
N ASN A 69 5.25 3.33 -19.22
CA ASN A 69 4.01 4.01 -19.61
C ASN A 69 2.81 3.06 -19.82
N ASN A 70 2.69 2.02 -18.99
CA ASN A 70 1.50 1.17 -18.92
C ASN A 70 0.68 1.47 -17.66
N SER A 71 -0.55 0.96 -17.60
CA SER A 71 -1.46 1.10 -16.45
C SER A 71 -1.65 -0.21 -15.68
N TYR A 72 -0.70 -1.14 -15.74
CA TYR A 72 -0.84 -2.43 -15.05
C TYR A 72 -0.86 -2.27 -13.52
N ALA A 73 -0.17 -1.27 -12.97
CA ALA A 73 -0.13 -1.05 -11.52
C ALA A 73 -1.52 -0.71 -10.95
N ILE A 74 -2.24 0.21 -11.59
CA ILE A 74 -3.61 0.55 -11.16
C ILE A 74 -4.60 -0.59 -11.39
N MET A 75 -4.42 -1.38 -12.47
CA MET A 75 -5.22 -2.57 -12.72
C MET A 75 -5.07 -3.58 -11.58
N VAL A 76 -3.83 -3.92 -11.22
CA VAL A 76 -3.55 -4.86 -10.13
C VAL A 76 -4.08 -4.33 -8.81
N LEU A 77 -3.93 -3.02 -8.52
CA LEU A 77 -4.47 -2.41 -7.31
C LEU A 77 -5.99 -2.57 -7.23
N GLY A 78 -6.71 -2.29 -8.31
CA GLY A 78 -8.17 -2.47 -8.36
C GLY A 78 -8.59 -3.93 -8.16
N LEU A 79 -7.85 -4.88 -8.74
CA LEU A 79 -8.09 -6.31 -8.56
C LEU A 79 -7.82 -6.78 -7.13
N LEU A 80 -6.83 -6.19 -6.43
CA LEU A 80 -6.61 -6.49 -5.00
C LEU A 80 -7.74 -6.00 -4.12
N PHE A 81 -8.29 -4.80 -4.39
CA PHE A 81 -9.50 -4.31 -3.73
C PHE A 81 -10.70 -5.22 -4.01
N PHE A 82 -10.79 -5.79 -5.22
CA PHE A 82 -11.81 -6.80 -5.52
C PHE A 82 -11.61 -8.10 -4.74
N MET A 83 -10.37 -8.59 -4.64
CA MET A 83 -10.02 -9.81 -3.90
C MET A 83 -10.24 -9.69 -2.38
N PHE A 84 -9.93 -8.52 -1.81
CA PHE A 84 -10.10 -8.20 -0.40
C PHE A 84 -10.95 -6.94 -0.16
N PRO A 85 -12.27 -7.03 -0.35
CA PRO A 85 -13.17 -5.89 -0.14
C PRO A 85 -13.14 -5.38 1.32
N GLY A 86 -12.79 -6.26 2.27
CA GLY A 86 -12.60 -5.92 3.68
C GLY A 86 -11.57 -4.82 3.93
N ALA A 87 -10.59 -4.63 3.04
CA ALA A 87 -9.62 -3.54 3.12
C ALA A 87 -10.27 -2.14 3.06
N MET A 88 -11.48 -2.03 2.49
CA MET A 88 -12.22 -0.77 2.42
C MET A 88 -13.09 -0.51 3.66
N ARG A 89 -13.13 -1.44 4.64
CA ARG A 89 -14.01 -1.37 5.81
C ARG A 89 -13.48 -0.47 6.93
N TYR A 90 -12.18 -0.54 7.18
CA TYR A 90 -11.55 0.08 8.34
C TYR A 90 -10.89 1.42 7.96
N SER A 91 -11.44 2.53 8.46
CA SER A 91 -10.93 3.88 8.20
C SER A 91 -9.46 4.02 8.59
N ASP A 92 -9.10 3.48 9.76
CA ASP A 92 -7.76 3.64 10.32
C ASP A 92 -6.70 3.00 9.44
N LEU A 93 -6.98 1.79 8.92
CA LEU A 93 -6.13 1.10 7.97
C LEU A 93 -6.04 1.83 6.63
N LEU A 94 -7.15 2.41 6.14
CA LEU A 94 -7.16 3.21 4.91
C LEU A 94 -6.29 4.47 5.03
N PHE A 95 -6.45 5.22 6.12
CA PHE A 95 -5.65 6.43 6.36
C PHE A 95 -4.18 6.10 6.62
N ALA A 96 -3.89 5.07 7.42
CA ALA A 96 -2.53 4.60 7.63
C ALA A 96 -1.87 4.16 6.31
N GLY A 97 -2.59 3.40 5.47
CA GLY A 97 -2.14 3.01 4.14
C GLY A 97 -1.85 4.20 3.23
N LEU A 98 -2.71 5.23 3.26
CA LEU A 98 -2.54 6.47 2.51
C LEU A 98 -1.30 7.26 2.96
N PHE A 99 -1.10 7.44 4.26
CA PHE A 99 0.07 8.14 4.78
C PHE A 99 1.37 7.37 4.49
N ASN A 100 1.36 6.04 4.62
CA ASN A 100 2.49 5.22 4.17
C ASN A 100 2.76 5.35 2.66
N LEU A 101 1.74 5.50 1.82
CA LEU A 101 1.92 5.79 0.40
C LEU A 101 2.55 7.17 0.15
N PHE A 102 2.19 8.20 0.93
CA PHE A 102 2.87 9.49 0.86
C PHE A 102 4.34 9.41 1.27
N ALA A 103 4.66 8.63 2.30
CA ALA A 103 6.04 8.37 2.68
C ALA A 103 6.80 7.65 1.56
N LEU A 104 6.23 6.58 1.02
CA LEU A 104 6.82 5.81 -0.07
C LEU A 104 7.07 6.69 -1.30
N ARG A 105 6.14 7.58 -1.67
CA ARG A 105 6.32 8.58 -2.74
C ARG A 105 7.57 9.44 -2.51
N ARG A 106 7.78 9.92 -1.28
CA ARG A 106 8.95 10.75 -0.94
C ARG A 106 10.24 9.96 -1.07
N LEU A 107 10.25 8.72 -0.59
CA LEU A 107 11.40 7.82 -0.66
C LEU A 107 11.75 7.42 -2.10
N ILE A 108 10.76 7.07 -2.92
CA ILE A 108 10.93 6.74 -4.35
C ILE A 108 11.54 7.91 -5.12
N ASN A 109 11.12 9.13 -4.81
CA ASN A 109 11.63 10.34 -5.48
C ASN A 109 13.03 10.77 -5.00
N LEU A 110 13.68 10.05 -4.08
CA LEU A 110 15.07 10.37 -3.68
C LEU A 110 16.07 10.16 -4.81
N HIS A 111 15.74 9.34 -5.81
CA HIS A 111 16.60 9.10 -6.98
C HIS A 111 16.94 10.39 -7.77
N SER A 112 16.10 11.42 -7.69
CA SER A 112 16.36 12.73 -8.32
C SER A 112 17.42 13.56 -7.59
N LYS A 113 17.82 13.17 -6.37
CA LYS A 113 18.81 13.85 -5.50
C LYS A 113 18.51 15.31 -5.15
N ILE A 114 17.31 15.80 -5.49
CA ILE A 114 16.82 17.13 -5.12
C ILE A 114 16.19 17.05 -3.73
N ASP A 115 16.47 18.03 -2.87
CA ASP A 115 15.85 18.19 -1.54
C ASP A 115 15.84 16.92 -0.66
N ILE A 116 16.97 16.20 -0.60
CA ILE A 116 17.08 14.93 0.13
C ILE A 116 16.63 15.08 1.59
N LYS A 117 17.09 16.13 2.27
CA LYS A 117 16.74 16.45 3.67
C LYS A 117 15.23 16.57 3.86
N LYS A 118 14.57 17.39 3.04
CA LYS A 118 13.12 17.58 3.08
C LYS A 118 12.36 16.29 2.80
N LYS A 119 12.80 15.50 1.82
CA LYS A 119 12.14 14.22 1.49
C LYS A 119 12.27 13.19 2.61
N LEU A 120 13.43 13.14 3.28
CA LEU A 120 13.66 12.26 4.44
C LEU A 120 12.82 12.68 5.65
N PHE A 121 12.75 13.98 5.93
CA PHE A 121 11.86 14.54 6.95
C PHE A 121 10.40 14.19 6.65
N ASP A 122 9.92 14.51 5.44
CA ASP A 122 8.54 14.26 5.04
C ASP A 122 8.20 12.77 5.12
N ALA A 123 9.08 11.88 4.67
CA ALA A 123 8.84 10.44 4.73
C ALA A 123 8.65 9.95 6.17
N ALA A 124 9.54 10.37 7.07
CA ALA A 124 9.43 10.06 8.49
C ALA A 124 8.17 10.64 9.14
N PHE A 125 7.85 11.90 8.83
CA PHE A 125 6.64 12.57 9.29
C PHE A 125 5.39 11.79 8.87
N TRP A 126 5.27 11.41 7.60
CA TRP A 126 4.12 10.65 7.10
C TRP A 126 4.01 9.26 7.74
N ILE A 127 5.12 8.57 8.00
CA ILE A 127 5.11 7.27 8.70
C ILE A 127 4.70 7.44 10.16
N GLY A 128 5.19 8.47 10.84
CA GLY A 128 4.76 8.80 12.20
C GLY A 128 3.27 9.07 12.26
N LEU A 129 2.74 9.85 11.30
CA LEU A 129 1.30 10.11 11.20
C LEU A 129 0.51 8.82 10.93
N ALA A 130 1.00 7.94 10.06
CA ALA A 130 0.37 6.63 9.80
C ALA A 130 0.31 5.77 11.08
N ALA A 131 1.35 5.82 11.91
CA ALA A 131 1.42 5.08 13.17
C ALA A 131 0.39 5.54 14.21
N LEU A 132 -0.11 6.79 14.13
CA LEU A 132 -1.21 7.26 14.98
C LEU A 132 -2.55 6.60 14.61
N PHE A 133 -2.77 6.26 13.34
CA PHE A 133 -3.98 5.55 12.91
C PHE A 133 -3.84 4.04 13.12
N TYR A 134 -2.66 3.50 12.82
CA TYR A 134 -2.39 2.07 13.00
C TYR A 134 -0.94 1.85 13.42
N PHE A 135 -0.74 1.51 14.70
CA PHE A 135 0.56 1.46 15.36
C PHE A 135 1.65 0.75 14.55
N TRP A 136 1.36 -0.44 14.01
CA TRP A 136 2.33 -1.25 13.28
C TRP A 136 2.82 -0.63 11.97
N SER A 137 2.17 0.44 11.48
CA SER A 137 2.67 1.25 10.36
C SER A 137 4.04 1.85 10.63
N ILE A 138 4.45 2.01 11.89
CA ILE A 138 5.78 2.50 12.26
C ILE A 138 6.92 1.63 11.70
N LEU A 139 6.67 0.35 11.42
CA LEU A 139 7.67 -0.55 10.82
C LEU A 139 8.15 -0.06 9.45
N PHE A 140 7.35 0.72 8.72
CA PHE A 140 7.76 1.34 7.46
C PHE A 140 8.90 2.36 7.66
N PHE A 141 9.20 2.81 8.88
CA PHE A 141 10.35 3.65 9.17
C PHE A 141 11.68 2.98 8.81
N ALA A 142 11.74 1.64 8.82
CA ALA A 142 12.88 0.89 8.31
C ALA A 142 13.23 1.24 6.85
N LEU A 143 12.24 1.60 6.02
CA LEU A 143 12.49 2.06 4.65
C LEU A 143 13.25 3.38 4.58
N VAL A 144 13.05 4.25 5.57
CA VAL A 144 13.80 5.51 5.66
C VAL A 144 15.28 5.21 5.94
N ILE A 145 15.56 4.24 6.82
CA ILE A 145 16.92 3.77 7.11
C ILE A 145 17.56 3.15 5.86
N VAL A 146 16.82 2.30 5.13
CA VAL A 146 17.27 1.76 3.85
C VAL A 146 17.60 2.89 2.87
N ALA A 147 16.74 3.90 2.77
CA ALA A 147 16.99 5.05 1.91
C ALA A 147 18.22 5.86 2.33
N LEU A 148 18.48 6.02 3.64
CA LEU A 148 19.69 6.68 4.14
C LEU A 148 20.96 5.95 3.67
N ILE A 149 21.00 4.62 3.77
CA ILE A 149 22.18 3.83 3.35
C ILE A 149 22.53 4.11 1.87
N TYR A 150 21.53 4.22 0.99
CA TYR A 150 21.76 4.45 -0.43
C TYR A 150 21.98 5.92 -0.83
N TYR A 151 21.33 6.86 -0.15
CA TYR A 151 21.27 8.26 -0.59
C TYR A 151 22.05 9.24 0.28
N SER A 152 22.41 8.86 1.52
CA SER A 152 22.88 9.82 2.53
C SER A 152 24.37 10.14 2.49
N GLN A 153 25.21 9.39 1.75
CA GLN A 153 26.67 9.59 1.66
C GLN A 153 27.35 9.95 3.01
N ASN A 154 26.91 9.36 4.11
CA ASN A 154 27.41 9.60 5.47
C ASN A 154 27.32 11.05 6.01
N ASP A 155 26.45 11.91 5.48
CA ASP A 155 26.14 13.20 6.14
C ASP A 155 25.32 12.95 7.41
N LEU A 156 25.91 13.18 8.59
CA LEU A 156 25.23 13.06 9.89
C LEU A 156 23.92 13.85 9.95
N LYS A 157 23.83 14.99 9.25
CA LYS A 157 22.60 15.79 9.23
C LYS A 157 21.46 15.00 8.60
N ASN A 158 21.73 14.28 7.51
CA ASN A 158 20.72 13.48 6.82
C ASN A 158 20.22 12.31 7.70
N VAL A 159 21.08 11.76 8.56
CA VAL A 159 20.71 10.69 9.50
C VAL A 159 19.74 11.20 10.58
N ILE A 160 19.99 12.40 11.13
CA ILE A 160 19.18 12.97 12.22
C ILE A 160 17.80 13.41 11.72
N ILE A 161 17.71 13.92 10.49
CA ILE A 161 16.49 14.54 9.96
C ILE A 161 15.22 13.65 10.02
N PRO A 162 15.24 12.37 9.63
CA PRO A 162 14.11 11.46 9.83
C PRO A 162 13.59 11.42 11.27
N PHE A 163 14.49 11.38 12.26
CA PHE A 163 14.09 11.34 13.67
C PHE A 163 13.41 12.63 14.09
N VAL A 164 13.83 13.79 13.56
CA VAL A 164 13.14 15.07 13.77
C VAL A 164 11.73 15.04 13.18
N GLY A 165 11.53 14.38 12.04
CA GLY A 165 10.20 14.18 11.43
C GLY A 165 9.25 13.38 12.32
N LEU A 166 9.73 12.26 12.88
CA LEU A 166 8.96 11.48 13.86
C LEU A 166 8.68 12.27 15.14
N LEU A 167 9.69 12.95 15.67
CA LEU A 167 9.57 13.75 16.89
C LEU A 167 8.56 14.89 16.73
N THR A 168 8.47 15.47 15.53
CA THR A 168 7.46 16.50 15.21
C THR A 168 6.04 15.94 15.36
N ILE A 169 5.76 14.75 14.81
CA ILE A 169 4.46 14.11 14.99
C ILE A 169 4.19 13.79 16.46
N LEU A 170 5.19 13.30 17.20
CA LEU A 170 5.05 12.99 18.62
C LEU A 170 4.68 14.23 19.43
N ILE A 171 5.36 15.37 19.19
CA ILE A 171 5.04 16.64 19.86
C ILE A 171 3.63 17.11 19.51
N LEU A 172 3.25 17.07 18.24
CA LEU A 172 1.90 17.46 17.81
C LEU A 172 0.82 16.58 18.44
N PHE A 173 1.09 15.28 18.56
CA PHE A 173 0.19 14.32 19.19
C PHE A 173 0.02 14.60 20.69
N VAL A 174 1.12 14.81 21.41
CA VAL A 174 1.07 15.19 22.83
C VAL A 174 0.34 16.52 23.02
N ALA A 175 0.60 17.51 22.18
CA ALA A 175 -0.10 18.79 22.23
C ALA A 175 -1.61 18.63 22.01
N PHE A 176 -2.01 17.77 21.07
CA PHE A 176 -3.42 17.41 20.85
C PHE A 176 -4.03 16.77 22.11
N ASN A 177 -3.36 15.80 22.72
CA ASN A 177 -3.86 15.16 23.94
C ASN A 177 -3.99 16.13 25.12
N ILE A 178 -3.03 17.03 25.32
CA ILE A 178 -3.12 18.04 26.38
C ILE A 178 -4.32 18.97 26.15
N LEU A 179 -4.51 19.46 24.92
CA LEU A 179 -5.57 20.42 24.61
C LEU A 179 -6.99 19.84 24.70
N PHE A 180 -7.18 18.57 24.31
CA PHE A 180 -8.51 17.96 24.21
C PHE A 180 -8.82 16.97 25.33
N HIS A 181 -7.80 16.47 26.03
CA HIS A 181 -7.93 15.35 26.96
C HIS A 181 -7.14 15.52 28.27
N ASP A 182 -6.52 16.68 28.48
CA ASP A 182 -5.79 17.05 29.71
C ASP A 182 -4.80 15.98 30.19
N THR A 183 -4.19 15.26 29.25
CA THR A 183 -3.26 14.16 29.50
C THR A 183 -2.16 14.17 28.45
N PHE A 184 -0.98 13.63 28.78
CA PHE A 184 0.12 13.52 27.80
C PHE A 184 -0.12 12.36 26.82
N PHE A 185 -0.45 11.20 27.37
CA PHE A 185 -0.76 9.97 26.65
C PHE A 185 -1.94 9.28 27.32
N LYS A 186 -2.92 8.87 26.54
CA LYS A 186 -3.99 7.98 26.99
C LYS A 186 -3.49 6.53 27.00
N PRO A 187 -4.10 5.67 27.83
CA PRO A 187 -3.81 4.24 27.84
C PRO A 187 -3.91 3.58 26.45
N ASP A 188 -4.85 4.04 25.62
CA ASP A 188 -5.17 3.46 24.31
C ASP A 188 -4.39 4.04 23.12
N ASP A 189 -3.63 5.13 23.31
CA ASP A 189 -2.99 5.89 22.22
C ASP A 189 -1.97 5.08 21.40
N PHE A 190 -1.35 4.09 22.02
CA PHE A 190 -0.42 3.17 21.38
C PHE A 190 -0.82 1.73 21.68
N ASN A 191 -2.08 1.41 21.40
CA ASN A 191 -2.57 0.06 21.49
C ASN A 191 -1.76 -0.86 20.56
N ARG A 192 -0.92 -1.68 21.20
CA ARG A 192 0.05 -2.59 20.58
C ARG A 192 -0.54 -3.99 20.38
N PHE A 193 -1.86 -4.08 20.19
CA PHE A 193 -2.50 -5.36 19.98
C PHE A 193 -1.87 -6.05 18.77
N SER A 194 -1.38 -7.26 19.00
CA SER A 194 -0.87 -8.16 17.99
C SER A 194 -1.46 -9.53 18.22
N SER A 195 -1.67 -10.24 17.12
CA SER A 195 -2.13 -11.62 17.16
C SER A 195 -1.40 -12.42 16.10
N LEU A 196 -0.86 -13.56 16.53
CA LEU A 196 -0.34 -14.60 15.65
C LEU A 196 -1.37 -15.73 15.42
N ASP A 197 -2.58 -15.56 15.95
CA ASP A 197 -3.66 -16.51 15.71
C ASP A 197 -4.18 -16.37 14.27
N LEU A 198 -3.98 -17.43 13.48
CA LEU A 198 -4.46 -17.53 12.10
C LEU A 198 -5.78 -18.30 11.99
N THR A 199 -6.38 -18.71 13.10
CA THR A 199 -7.67 -19.40 13.13
C THR A 199 -8.77 -18.68 12.33
N PRO A 200 -8.90 -17.33 12.34
CA PRO A 200 -9.89 -16.64 11.51
C PRO A 200 -9.73 -16.87 10.00
N TYR A 201 -8.53 -17.26 9.55
CA TYR A 201 -8.26 -17.62 8.18
C TYR A 201 -8.57 -19.07 7.81
N ASN A 202 -9.01 -19.90 8.76
CA ASN A 202 -9.37 -21.29 8.52
C ASN A 202 -10.77 -21.43 7.87
N THR A 203 -11.00 -20.69 6.79
CA THR A 203 -12.19 -20.81 5.93
C THR A 203 -11.72 -21.05 4.50
N LYS A 204 -12.50 -21.80 3.71
CA LYS A 204 -12.16 -22.10 2.30
C LYS A 204 -11.90 -20.82 1.49
N SER A 205 -12.76 -19.82 1.69
CA SER A 205 -12.66 -18.51 1.05
C SER A 205 -11.34 -17.81 1.38
N SER A 206 -10.98 -17.71 2.67
CA SER A 206 -9.73 -17.09 3.11
C SER A 206 -8.49 -17.85 2.62
N ILE A 207 -8.48 -19.18 2.73
CA ILE A 207 -7.35 -20.03 2.31
C ILE A 207 -7.06 -19.84 0.83
N ILE A 208 -8.09 -19.83 -0.02
CA ILE A 208 -7.92 -19.64 -1.47
C ILE A 208 -7.32 -18.26 -1.76
N LYS A 209 -7.86 -17.18 -1.18
CA LYS A 209 -7.34 -15.81 -1.36
C LYS A 209 -5.89 -15.69 -0.93
N LEU A 210 -5.56 -16.22 0.26
CA LEU A 210 -4.21 -16.17 0.81
C LEU A 210 -3.22 -16.99 0.00
N THR A 211 -3.61 -18.19 -0.44
CA THR A 211 -2.74 -19.05 -1.25
C THR A 211 -2.39 -18.39 -2.58
N VAL A 212 -3.38 -17.82 -3.26
CA VAL A 212 -3.16 -17.10 -4.52
C VAL A 212 -2.29 -15.87 -4.28
N LEU A 213 -2.62 -15.03 -3.30
CA LEU A 213 -1.83 -13.83 -2.98
C LEU A 213 -0.37 -14.19 -2.63
N ALA A 214 -0.16 -15.18 -1.76
CA ALA A 214 1.15 -15.59 -1.32
C ALA A 214 1.99 -16.17 -2.45
N THR A 215 1.40 -17.05 -3.29
CA THR A 215 2.08 -17.66 -4.43
C THR A 215 2.52 -16.59 -5.43
N LEU A 216 1.62 -15.68 -5.80
CA LEU A 216 1.95 -14.58 -6.70
C LEU A 216 2.99 -13.65 -6.07
N HIS A 217 2.84 -13.33 -4.79
CA HIS A 217 3.76 -12.43 -4.09
C HIS A 217 5.17 -13.00 -4.03
N ILE A 218 5.35 -14.26 -3.62
CA ILE A 218 6.66 -14.93 -3.60
C ILE A 218 7.28 -14.94 -4.99
N TRP A 219 6.50 -15.32 -6.02
CA TRP A 219 6.97 -15.36 -7.40
C TRP A 219 7.50 -13.99 -7.86
N ILE A 220 6.70 -12.94 -7.66
CA ILE A 220 7.04 -11.58 -8.07
C ILE A 220 8.20 -11.04 -7.24
N LEU A 221 8.28 -11.37 -5.94
CA LEU A 221 9.35 -10.95 -5.05
C LEU A 221 10.70 -11.53 -5.49
N VAL A 222 10.75 -12.82 -5.81
CA VAL A 222 11.95 -13.49 -6.35
C VAL A 222 12.37 -12.84 -7.67
N TYR A 223 11.42 -12.61 -8.58
CA TYR A 223 11.70 -11.88 -9.82
C TYR A 223 12.27 -10.48 -9.56
N PHE A 224 11.66 -9.72 -8.65
CA PHE A 224 12.03 -8.33 -8.40
C PHE A 224 13.44 -8.21 -7.82
N PHE A 225 13.82 -9.09 -6.89
CA PHE A 225 15.20 -9.16 -6.39
C PHE A 225 16.21 -9.59 -7.46
N ARG A 226 15.84 -10.51 -8.35
CA ARG A 226 16.70 -10.94 -9.45
C ARG A 226 17.04 -9.81 -10.43
N ILE A 227 16.09 -8.91 -10.72
CA ILE A 227 16.31 -7.82 -11.69
C ILE A 227 16.97 -6.57 -11.09
N ILE A 228 16.99 -6.42 -9.76
CA ILE A 228 17.55 -5.25 -9.07
C ILE A 228 19.02 -4.97 -9.45
N PRO A 229 19.93 -5.98 -9.52
CA PRO A 229 21.31 -5.77 -9.93
C PRO A 229 21.45 -5.15 -11.33
N ASP A 230 20.55 -5.49 -12.24
CA ASP A 230 20.57 -5.05 -13.65
C ASP A 230 20.01 -3.63 -13.83
N LYS A 231 19.40 -3.04 -12.79
CA LYS A 231 18.89 -1.66 -12.85
C LYS A 231 20.03 -0.65 -12.70
N ASN A 232 19.96 0.41 -13.51
CA ASN A 232 20.89 1.54 -13.42
C ASN A 232 20.98 2.12 -12.00
N LYS A 233 22.15 2.64 -11.64
CA LYS A 233 22.48 3.16 -10.28
C LYS A 233 21.46 4.17 -9.72
N LYS A 234 20.74 4.89 -10.59
CA LYS A 234 19.68 5.83 -10.18
C LYS A 234 18.40 5.12 -9.71
N LEU A 235 17.95 4.08 -10.40
CA LEU A 235 16.68 3.39 -10.12
C LEU A 235 16.85 2.22 -9.15
N LYS A 236 18.06 1.67 -9.03
CA LYS A 236 18.35 0.53 -8.16
C LYS A 236 17.84 0.71 -6.71
N PRO A 237 18.08 1.84 -6.01
CA PRO A 237 17.59 1.99 -4.64
C PRO A 237 16.07 2.12 -4.57
N THR A 238 15.43 2.71 -5.59
CA THR A 238 13.96 2.79 -5.68
C THR A 238 13.33 1.40 -5.75
N TYR A 239 13.87 0.50 -6.58
CA TYR A 239 13.40 -0.89 -6.64
C TYR A 239 13.64 -1.60 -5.29
N PHE A 240 14.79 -1.39 -4.66
CA PHE A 240 15.06 -1.97 -3.34
C PHE A 240 14.06 -1.50 -2.27
N ILE A 241 13.73 -0.20 -2.25
CA ILE A 241 12.71 0.36 -1.34
C ILE A 241 11.33 -0.28 -1.58
N ILE A 242 10.92 -0.48 -2.83
CA ILE A 242 9.64 -1.12 -3.18
C ILE A 242 9.62 -2.58 -2.70
N ALA A 243 10.71 -3.33 -2.92
CA ALA A 243 10.82 -4.72 -2.47
C ALA A 243 10.72 -4.83 -0.94
N TRP A 244 11.49 -4.02 -0.21
CA TRP A 244 11.42 -3.99 1.26
C TRP A 244 10.08 -3.50 1.79
N ALA A 245 9.42 -2.58 1.09
CA ALA A 245 8.07 -2.14 1.45
C ALA A 245 7.08 -3.30 1.39
N SER A 246 7.21 -4.17 0.38
CA SER A 246 6.39 -5.37 0.28
C SER A 246 6.64 -6.37 1.41
N ILE A 247 7.90 -6.59 1.79
CA ILE A 247 8.28 -7.48 2.91
C ILE A 247 7.73 -6.94 4.23
N ILE A 248 7.92 -5.64 4.49
CA ILE A 248 7.42 -4.99 5.70
C ILE A 248 5.88 -5.06 5.74
N ALA A 249 5.20 -4.89 4.62
CA ALA A 249 3.75 -5.04 4.56
C ALA A 249 3.27 -6.45 4.94
N VAL A 250 4.00 -7.50 4.52
CA VAL A 250 3.71 -8.88 4.95
C VAL A 250 3.96 -9.05 6.44
N LEU A 251 5.05 -8.49 6.98
CA LEU A 251 5.31 -8.51 8.44
C LEU A 251 4.18 -7.83 9.22
N VAL A 252 3.71 -6.68 8.75
CA VAL A 252 2.56 -5.98 9.33
C VAL A 252 1.31 -6.87 9.29
N ALA A 253 1.04 -7.56 8.18
CA ALA A 253 -0.10 -8.47 8.08
C ALA A 253 0.02 -9.67 9.06
N ILE A 254 1.23 -10.20 9.25
CA ILE A 254 1.49 -11.31 10.19
C ILE A 254 1.23 -10.89 11.64
N ILE A 255 1.60 -9.68 12.05
CA ILE A 255 1.42 -9.21 13.43
C ILE A 255 0.07 -8.54 13.70
N ALA A 256 -0.70 -8.23 12.65
CA ALA A 256 -1.98 -7.55 12.78
C ALA A 256 -2.92 -8.27 13.77
N PRO A 257 -3.63 -7.55 14.65
CA PRO A 257 -4.51 -8.18 15.63
C PRO A 257 -5.72 -8.87 14.97
N GLU A 258 -6.30 -8.22 13.96
CA GLU A 258 -7.47 -8.70 13.23
C GLU A 258 -7.04 -9.39 11.93
N LYS A 259 -7.45 -10.65 11.75
CA LYS A 259 -7.14 -11.47 10.57
C LYS A 259 -8.34 -11.60 9.63
N ASN A 260 -8.67 -10.52 8.93
CA ASN A 260 -9.87 -10.45 8.07
C ASN A 260 -9.57 -10.04 6.62
N GLY A 261 -8.29 -9.93 6.27
CA GLY A 261 -7.80 -9.55 4.95
C GLY A 261 -7.62 -8.04 4.74
N SER A 262 -8.10 -7.21 5.67
CA SER A 262 -7.93 -5.75 5.58
C SER A 262 -6.50 -5.30 5.85
N GLU A 263 -5.74 -6.07 6.62
CA GLU A 263 -4.34 -5.78 6.95
C GLU A 263 -3.41 -5.83 5.72
N PHE A 264 -3.83 -6.51 4.64
CA PHE A 264 -3.07 -6.56 3.38
C PHE A 264 -3.10 -5.23 2.61
N ILE A 265 -3.87 -4.22 3.05
CA ILE A 265 -3.89 -2.91 2.40
C ILE A 265 -2.48 -2.31 2.23
N PHE A 266 -1.58 -2.55 3.20
CA PHE A 266 -0.20 -2.08 3.13
C PHE A 266 0.62 -2.78 2.03
N LEU A 267 0.22 -4.00 1.64
CA LEU A 267 0.88 -4.78 0.58
C LEU A 267 0.39 -4.35 -0.81
N PHE A 268 -0.83 -3.80 -0.92
CA PHE A 268 -1.47 -3.55 -2.21
C PHE A 268 -0.62 -2.70 -3.14
N VAL A 269 -0.11 -1.57 -2.64
CA VAL A 269 0.70 -0.65 -3.43
C VAL A 269 2.03 -1.27 -3.87
N PRO A 270 2.92 -1.74 -2.97
CA PRO A 270 4.20 -2.29 -3.40
C PRO A 270 4.03 -3.53 -4.28
N PHE A 271 3.07 -4.42 -3.97
CA PHE A 271 2.75 -5.56 -4.82
C PHE A 271 2.31 -5.11 -6.22
N SER A 272 1.43 -4.11 -6.33
CA SER A 272 0.93 -3.63 -7.62
C SER A 272 2.04 -3.07 -8.50
N ILE A 273 3.00 -2.33 -7.91
CA ILE A 273 4.15 -1.79 -8.65
C ILE A 273 5.06 -2.92 -9.15
N MET A 274 5.35 -3.91 -8.29
CA MET A 274 6.20 -5.05 -8.66
C MET A 274 5.53 -5.92 -9.72
N MET A 275 4.24 -6.18 -9.57
CA MET A 275 3.46 -6.98 -10.49
C MET A 275 3.36 -6.31 -11.87
N ALA A 276 3.15 -5.00 -11.91
CA ALA A 276 3.15 -4.24 -13.16
C ALA A 276 4.48 -4.35 -13.92
N ASN A 277 5.61 -4.25 -13.19
CA ASN A 277 6.95 -4.45 -13.75
C ASN A 277 7.16 -5.86 -14.31
N TYR A 278 6.54 -6.87 -13.69
CA TYR A 278 6.64 -8.25 -14.12
C TYR A 278 5.79 -8.52 -15.38
N VAL A 279 4.51 -8.15 -15.35
CA VAL A 279 3.58 -8.30 -16.50
C VAL A 279 4.09 -7.54 -17.73
N GLU A 280 4.76 -6.42 -17.53
CA GLU A 280 5.39 -5.66 -18.61
C GLU A 280 6.46 -6.45 -19.36
N VAL A 281 7.36 -7.13 -18.64
CA VAL A 281 8.56 -7.77 -19.21
C VAL A 281 8.29 -9.14 -19.83
N ILE A 282 7.28 -9.87 -19.37
CA ILE A 282 6.89 -11.16 -19.95
C ILE A 282 6.64 -11.00 -21.46
N SER A 283 7.15 -11.91 -22.29
CA SER A 283 6.90 -11.90 -23.74
C SER A 283 5.65 -12.69 -24.10
N GLU A 284 5.40 -13.81 -23.41
CA GLU A 284 4.28 -14.71 -23.68
C GLU A 284 2.95 -14.10 -23.22
N ARG A 285 2.07 -13.78 -24.18
CA ARG A 285 0.77 -13.17 -23.89
C ARG A 285 -0.12 -14.04 -23.01
N TRP A 286 -0.13 -15.36 -23.21
CA TRP A 286 -0.96 -16.29 -22.43
C TRP A 286 -0.54 -16.29 -20.96
N PHE A 287 0.77 -16.23 -20.68
CA PHE A 287 1.30 -16.27 -19.33
C PHE A 287 0.94 -14.99 -18.55
N LYS A 288 0.94 -13.81 -19.19
CA LYS A 288 0.45 -12.57 -18.56
C LYS A 288 -0.99 -12.68 -18.08
N GLU A 289 -1.85 -13.27 -18.90
CA GLU A 289 -3.27 -13.40 -18.57
C GLU A 289 -3.51 -14.36 -17.43
N VAL A 290 -2.66 -15.39 -17.23
CA VAL A 290 -2.80 -16.31 -16.08
C VAL A 290 -2.78 -15.53 -14.76
N PHE A 291 -1.87 -14.58 -14.60
CA PHE A 291 -1.81 -13.82 -13.36
C PHE A 291 -3.03 -12.92 -13.13
N VAL A 292 -3.47 -12.23 -14.18
CA VAL A 292 -4.65 -11.36 -14.11
C VAL A 292 -5.91 -12.19 -13.89
N ALA A 293 -6.03 -13.32 -14.58
CA ALA A 293 -7.12 -14.27 -14.43
C ALA A 293 -7.18 -14.82 -13.01
N LEU A 294 -6.07 -15.19 -12.39
CA LEU A 294 -6.04 -15.61 -10.99
C LEU A 294 -6.59 -14.53 -10.08
N LEU A 295 -6.19 -13.26 -10.24
CA LEU A 295 -6.69 -12.15 -9.43
C LEU A 295 -8.19 -11.83 -9.66
N ILE A 296 -8.76 -12.19 -10.80
CA ILE A 296 -10.20 -12.01 -11.11
C ILE A 296 -11.02 -13.21 -10.65
N ILE A 297 -10.57 -14.42 -10.96
CA ILE A 297 -11.29 -15.67 -10.69
C ILE A 297 -11.34 -15.93 -9.18
N THR A 298 -10.28 -15.60 -8.44
CA THR A 298 -10.22 -15.81 -6.99
C THR A 298 -11.38 -15.14 -6.24
N PRO A 299 -11.60 -13.81 -6.34
CA PRO A 299 -12.76 -13.17 -5.72
C PRO A 299 -14.09 -13.78 -6.15
N LEU A 300 -14.26 -14.08 -7.44
CA LEU A 300 -15.50 -14.67 -7.97
C LEU A 300 -15.79 -16.06 -7.38
N LEU A 301 -14.79 -16.94 -7.31
CA LEU A 301 -14.92 -18.25 -6.68
C LEU A 301 -15.22 -18.12 -5.20
N THR A 302 -14.59 -17.16 -4.51
CA THR A 302 -14.77 -16.96 -3.07
C THR A 302 -16.11 -16.35 -2.70
N LEU A 303 -16.82 -15.74 -3.65
CA LEU A 303 -18.21 -15.27 -3.47
C LEU A 303 -19.23 -16.42 -3.57
N LEU A 304 -18.85 -17.54 -4.18
CA LEU A 304 -19.69 -18.73 -4.33
C LEU A 304 -19.51 -19.78 -3.21
N LEU A 305 -18.49 -19.59 -2.35
CA LEU A 305 -18.11 -20.48 -1.25
C LEU A 305 -18.57 -19.92 0.09
#